data_AF-A0A1G6VLQ8-F1
#
_entry.id   AF-A0A1G6VLQ8-F1
#
_cell.length_a   1.000
_cell.length_b   1.000
_cell.length_c   1.000
_cell.angle_alpha   90.00
_cell.angle_beta   90.00
_cell.angle_gamma   90.00
#
_symmetry.space_group_name_H-M   'P 1'
#
loop_
_entity.id
_entity.type
_entity.pdbx_description
1 polymer ?
#
loop_
_entity_poly.entity_id
_entity_poly.type
_entity_poly.pdbx_seq_one_letter_code
_entity_poly.pdbx_strand_id
1 'polypeptide(L)'
;MDEFDALKNSWQEQKLAKLSDKDMELLKEKAINTAAKWRKKQLWTNLGMTLSFSFVFAVILWVWTSFPGQALGFYLGMSIMAILLLVFLGIQWYSFQPDWQHLDKNPKTQILRRKRKLHMNKWIFTMGLPIYMLVLLLAFYMYYYGLFQGASWEYWLLSYGLTTLYFVVMAWFAKTKVKQQLQKIEELEAYLQKWEEMI
;
A
#
# COMPACT_ATOMS: atom_id res chain seq x y z
N MET A 1 29.98 43.50 -18.54
CA MET A 1 30.61 42.19 -18.82
C MET A 1 30.93 41.44 -17.52
N ASP A 2 31.13 42.13 -16.40
CA ASP A 2 31.52 41.51 -15.12
C ASP A 2 30.47 40.58 -14.47
N GLU A 3 29.17 40.81 -14.66
CA GLU A 3 28.14 39.92 -14.06
C GLU A 3 28.11 38.52 -14.68
N PHE A 4 28.35 38.42 -16.00
CA PHE A 4 28.34 37.13 -16.68
C PHE A 4 29.56 36.29 -16.29
N ASP A 5 30.72 36.93 -16.15
CA ASP A 5 31.94 36.26 -15.71
C ASP A 5 31.87 35.90 -14.21
N ALA A 6 31.23 36.73 -13.38
CA ALA A 6 30.95 36.39 -11.98
C ALA A 6 30.00 35.19 -11.87
N LEU A 7 28.93 35.14 -12.67
CA LEU A 7 28.00 34.01 -12.72
C LEU A 7 28.70 32.73 -13.25
N LYS A 8 29.52 32.84 -14.29
CA LYS A 8 30.29 31.73 -14.86
C LYS A 8 31.30 31.16 -13.85
N ASN A 9 31.99 32.03 -13.11
CA ASN A 9 32.93 31.61 -12.06
C ASN A 9 32.19 30.96 -10.89
N SER A 10 31.07 31.54 -10.42
CA SER A 10 30.26 30.94 -9.35
C SER A 10 29.69 29.56 -9.72
N TRP A 11 29.35 29.36 -11.01
CA TRP A 11 28.85 28.09 -11.53
C TRP A 11 29.95 27.05 -11.69
N GLN A 12 31.17 27.48 -12.06
CA GLN A 12 32.34 26.62 -12.10
C GLN A 12 32.83 26.24 -10.69
N GLU A 13 32.72 27.15 -9.71
CA GLU A 13 33.00 26.88 -8.29
C GLU A 13 31.97 25.91 -7.69
N GLN A 14 30.69 26.04 -8.02
CA GLN A 14 29.67 25.05 -7.61
C GLN A 14 29.89 23.67 -8.23
N LYS A 15 30.39 23.59 -9.48
CA LYS A 15 30.79 22.33 -10.11
C LYS A 15 32.05 21.70 -9.50
N LEU A 16 32.85 22.49 -8.79
CA LEU A 16 34.11 22.07 -8.15
C LEU A 16 34.02 21.86 -6.64
N ALA A 17 32.88 22.17 -6.02
CA ALA A 17 32.47 21.51 -4.78
C ALA A 17 32.13 20.04 -5.07
N LYS A 18 33.13 19.29 -5.56
CA LYS A 18 33.18 17.84 -5.42
C LYS A 18 32.88 17.60 -3.95
N LEU A 19 31.72 17.03 -3.64
CA LEU A 19 31.44 16.48 -2.33
C LEU A 19 32.70 15.76 -1.88
N SER A 20 33.25 16.16 -0.73
CA SER A 20 34.41 15.48 -0.18
C SER A 20 34.09 13.98 -0.13
N ASP A 21 35.07 13.10 -0.35
CA ASP A 21 34.84 11.65 -0.17
C ASP A 21 34.19 11.35 1.19
N LYS A 22 34.50 12.18 2.20
CA LYS A 22 33.89 12.19 3.53
C LYS A 22 32.41 12.59 3.53
N ASP A 23 31.99 13.56 2.72
CA ASP A 23 30.58 13.96 2.57
C ASP A 23 29.78 12.89 1.83
N MET A 24 30.38 12.24 0.82
CA MET A 24 29.78 11.11 0.12
C MET A 24 29.61 9.89 1.04
N GLU A 25 30.58 9.62 1.91
CA GLU A 25 30.50 8.54 2.90
C GLU A 25 29.41 8.82 3.95
N LEU A 26 29.31 10.05 4.45
CA LEU A 26 28.24 10.51 5.33
C LEU A 26 26.85 10.39 4.69
N LEU A 27 26.71 10.75 3.41
CA LEU A 27 25.44 10.60 2.67
C LEU A 27 25.06 9.13 2.48
N LYS A 28 26.03 8.27 2.16
CA LYS A 28 25.82 6.82 2.07
C LYS A 28 25.39 6.24 3.41
N GLU A 29 26.08 6.58 4.50
CA GLU A 29 25.75 6.12 5.84
C GLU A 29 24.34 6.58 6.26
N LYS A 30 24.02 7.86 6.03
CA LYS A 30 22.68 8.40 6.30
C LYS A 30 21.59 7.71 5.49
N ALA A 31 21.85 7.40 4.21
CA ALA A 31 20.93 6.67 3.35
C ALA A 31 20.71 5.23 3.85
N ILE A 32 21.79 4.52 4.22
CA ILE A 32 21.73 3.16 4.78
C ILE A 32 20.95 3.14 6.10
N ASN A 33 21.26 4.05 7.01
CA ASN A 33 20.59 4.16 8.31
C ASN A 33 19.11 4.51 8.16
N THR A 34 18.77 5.40 7.23
CA THR A 34 17.38 5.76 6.92
C THR A 34 16.64 4.57 6.33
N ALA A 35 17.23 3.87 5.36
CA ALA A 35 16.65 2.67 4.76
C ALA A 35 16.43 1.56 5.80
N ALA A 36 17.36 1.36 6.72
CA ALA A 36 17.24 0.39 7.81
C ALA A 36 16.09 0.74 8.77
N LYS A 37 15.93 2.03 9.14
CA LYS A 37 14.80 2.50 9.97
C LYS A 37 13.46 2.29 9.27
N TRP A 38 13.36 2.65 7.99
CA TRP A 38 12.16 2.42 7.19
C TRP A 38 11.82 0.93 7.09
N ARG A 39 12.81 0.08 6.87
CA ARG A 39 12.64 -1.38 6.83
C ARG A 39 12.11 -1.93 8.16
N LYS A 40 12.70 -1.52 9.28
CA LYS A 40 12.25 -1.96 10.61
C LYS A 40 10.81 -1.52 10.86
N LYS A 41 10.47 -0.27 10.56
CA LYS A 41 9.10 0.25 10.68
C LYS A 41 8.10 -0.54 9.82
N GLN A 42 8.46 -0.82 8.58
CA GLN A 42 7.61 -1.58 7.66
C GLN A 42 7.43 -3.03 8.13
N LEU A 43 8.50 -3.68 8.62
CA LEU A 43 8.42 -5.02 9.19
C LEU A 43 7.45 -5.08 10.38
N TRP A 44 7.57 -4.15 11.33
CA TRP A 44 6.63 -4.06 12.47
C TRP A 44 5.20 -3.81 12.03
N THR A 45 5.00 -2.98 11.00
CA THR A 45 3.67 -2.70 10.45
C THR A 45 3.07 -3.95 9.81
N ASN A 46 3.86 -4.69 9.04
CA ASN A 46 3.43 -5.94 8.39
C ASN A 46 3.18 -7.06 9.40
N LEU A 47 3.99 -7.16 10.46
CA LEU A 47 3.76 -8.11 11.55
C LEU A 47 2.46 -7.81 12.29
N GLY A 48 2.23 -6.54 12.65
CA GLY A 48 0.98 -6.11 13.27
C GLY A 48 -0.23 -6.42 12.39
N MET A 49 -0.15 -6.12 11.09
CA MET A 49 -1.19 -6.44 10.13
C MET A 49 -1.45 -7.95 10.02
N THR A 50 -0.39 -8.76 9.94
CA THR A 50 -0.51 -10.22 9.87
C THR A 50 -1.19 -10.78 11.12
N LEU A 51 -0.82 -10.28 12.31
CA LEU A 51 -1.45 -10.66 13.56
C LEU A 51 -2.94 -10.28 13.60
N SER A 52 -3.29 -9.07 13.16
CA SER A 52 -4.68 -8.64 13.05
C SER A 52 -5.46 -9.54 12.08
N PHE A 53 -4.87 -9.93 10.95
CA PHE A 53 -5.52 -10.82 10.00
C PHE A 53 -5.72 -12.22 10.56
N SER A 54 -4.71 -12.78 11.25
CA SER A 54 -4.84 -14.06 11.95
C SER A 54 -6.00 -14.04 12.96
N PHE A 55 -6.16 -12.95 13.70
CA PHE A 55 -7.30 -12.80 14.61
C PHE A 55 -8.64 -12.81 13.86
N VAL A 56 -8.76 -12.05 12.76
CA VAL A 56 -9.98 -12.05 11.94
C VAL A 56 -10.28 -13.44 11.36
N PHE A 57 -9.27 -14.18 10.89
CA PHE A 57 -9.45 -15.55 10.43
C PHE A 57 -9.94 -16.49 11.54
N ALA A 58 -9.42 -16.35 12.77
CA ALA A 58 -9.91 -17.12 13.90
C ALA A 58 -11.39 -16.84 14.18
N VAL A 59 -11.82 -15.57 14.10
CA VAL A 59 -13.23 -15.18 14.24
C VAL A 59 -14.08 -15.77 13.11
N ILE A 60 -13.64 -15.70 11.85
CA ILE A 60 -14.36 -16.29 10.72
C ILE A 60 -14.53 -17.80 10.91
N LEU A 61 -13.46 -18.51 11.29
CA LEU A 61 -13.52 -19.96 11.54
C LEU A 61 -14.45 -20.30 12.70
N TRP A 62 -14.39 -19.54 13.79
CA TRP A 62 -15.27 -19.73 14.93
C TRP A 62 -16.75 -19.54 14.55
N VAL A 63 -17.07 -18.47 13.83
CA VAL A 63 -18.44 -18.21 13.33
C VAL A 63 -18.88 -19.31 12.37
N TRP A 64 -18.01 -19.77 11.47
CA TRP A 64 -18.31 -20.84 10.52
C TRP A 64 -18.74 -22.13 11.22
N THR A 65 -18.02 -22.52 12.28
CA THR A 65 -18.30 -23.75 13.03
C THR A 65 -19.48 -23.63 13.99
N SER A 66 -19.77 -22.42 14.48
CA SER A 66 -20.82 -22.17 15.47
C SER A 66 -22.23 -22.10 14.86
N PHE A 67 -22.35 -21.85 13.55
CA PHE A 67 -23.63 -21.79 12.84
C PHE A 67 -23.68 -22.79 11.68
N PRO A 68 -23.76 -24.11 11.96
CA PRO A 68 -23.93 -25.11 10.92
C PRO A 68 -25.34 -25.03 10.30
N GLY A 69 -25.45 -25.31 9.00
CA GLY A 69 -26.75 -25.40 8.30
C GLY A 69 -27.36 -24.07 7.86
N GLN A 70 -26.59 -22.98 7.88
CA GLN A 70 -27.04 -21.68 7.39
C GLN A 70 -27.20 -21.63 5.87
N ALA A 71 -27.90 -20.60 5.38
CA ALA A 71 -28.11 -20.39 3.94
C ALA A 71 -26.77 -20.31 3.17
N LEU A 72 -26.76 -20.79 1.92
CA LEU A 72 -25.55 -20.79 1.09
C LEU A 72 -24.88 -19.41 0.95
N GLY A 73 -25.69 -18.33 0.96
CA GLY A 73 -25.19 -16.95 0.94
C GLY A 73 -24.30 -16.58 2.14
N PHE A 74 -24.56 -17.15 3.32
CA PHE A 74 -23.76 -16.94 4.53
C PHE A 74 -22.33 -17.46 4.35
N TYR A 75 -22.20 -18.71 3.90
CA TYR A 75 -20.90 -19.34 3.66
C TYR A 75 -20.17 -18.72 2.48
N LEU A 76 -20.87 -18.34 1.41
CA LEU A 76 -20.27 -17.60 0.29
C LEU A 76 -19.73 -16.24 0.74
N GLY A 77 -20.51 -15.46 1.49
CA GLY A 77 -20.08 -14.15 2.00
C GLY A 77 -18.81 -14.27 2.85
N MET A 78 -18.78 -15.22 3.79
CA MET A 78 -17.57 -15.49 4.60
C MET A 78 -16.38 -15.95 3.75
N SER A 79 -16.60 -16.82 2.76
CA SER A 79 -15.53 -17.29 1.87
C SER A 79 -14.95 -16.14 1.04
N ILE A 80 -15.80 -15.25 0.51
CA ILE A 80 -15.36 -14.06 -0.22
C ILE A 80 -14.55 -13.14 0.71
N MET A 81 -15.02 -12.88 1.93
CA MET A 81 -14.27 -12.09 2.91
C MET A 81 -12.89 -12.70 3.22
N ALA A 82 -12.83 -14.01 3.44
CA ALA A 82 -11.59 -14.73 3.70
C ALA A 82 -10.61 -14.64 2.51
N ILE A 83 -11.09 -14.87 1.28
CA ILE A 83 -10.28 -14.77 0.06
C ILE A 83 -9.76 -13.34 -0.13
N LEU A 84 -10.62 -12.33 0.06
CA LEU A 84 -10.22 -10.93 -0.05
C LEU A 84 -9.12 -10.56 0.95
N LEU A 85 -9.20 -11.06 2.18
CA LEU A 85 -8.15 -10.87 3.19
C LEU A 85 -6.83 -11.53 2.77
N LEU A 86 -6.88 -12.77 2.23
CA LEU A 86 -5.68 -13.46 1.74
C LEU A 86 -5.03 -12.72 0.57
N VAL A 87 -5.83 -12.26 -0.41
CA VAL A 87 -5.35 -11.50 -1.56
C VAL A 87 -4.70 -10.20 -1.09
N PHE A 88 -5.36 -9.47 -0.19
CA PHE A 88 -4.81 -8.22 0.34
C PHE A 88 -3.51 -8.45 1.13
N LEU A 89 -3.45 -9.51 1.94
CA LEU A 89 -2.23 -9.90 2.65
C LEU A 89 -1.09 -10.20 1.67
N GLY A 90 -1.38 -10.97 0.62
CA GLY A 90 -0.42 -11.29 -0.44
C GLY A 90 0.13 -10.04 -1.13
N ILE A 91 -0.74 -9.08 -1.46
CA ILE A 91 -0.33 -7.80 -2.06
C ILE A 91 0.59 -7.03 -1.09
N GLN A 92 0.25 -6.93 0.19
CA GLN A 92 1.04 -6.19 1.18
C GLN A 92 2.43 -6.81 1.39
N TRP A 93 2.52 -8.14 1.42
CA TRP A 93 3.79 -8.86 1.50
C TRP A 93 4.60 -8.76 0.22
N TYR A 94 3.95 -8.78 -0.95
CA TYR A 94 4.63 -8.54 -2.23
C TYR A 94 5.20 -7.12 -2.29
N SER A 95 4.45 -6.11 -1.82
CA SER A 95 4.95 -4.73 -1.70
C SER A 95 6.16 -4.60 -0.77
N PHE A 96 6.31 -5.48 0.22
CA PHE A 96 7.46 -5.51 1.13
C PHE A 96 8.73 -6.10 0.53
N GLN A 97 8.67 -6.80 -0.62
CA GLN A 97 9.83 -7.50 -1.19
C GLN A 97 11.05 -6.58 -1.22
N PRO A 98 12.06 -6.88 -0.38
CA PRO A 98 13.26 -6.07 -0.30
C PRO A 98 14.09 -6.32 -1.58
N ASP A 99 14.35 -5.28 -2.38
CA ASP A 99 15.29 -5.30 -3.54
C ASP A 99 16.77 -5.46 -3.08
N TRP A 100 17.08 -6.52 -2.33
CA TRP A 100 18.34 -6.62 -1.59
C TRP A 100 19.44 -7.40 -2.30
N GLN A 101 19.18 -8.03 -3.44
CA GLN A 101 20.18 -8.91 -4.06
C GLN A 101 20.87 -8.35 -5.29
N HIS A 102 20.48 -7.18 -5.80
CA HIS A 102 20.93 -6.72 -7.12
C HIS A 102 21.24 -5.23 -7.21
N LEU A 103 21.74 -4.59 -6.14
CA LEU A 103 22.38 -3.28 -6.28
C LEU A 103 23.54 -3.32 -7.30
N ASP A 104 24.10 -4.51 -7.55
CA ASP A 104 25.16 -4.79 -8.53
C ASP A 104 24.69 -5.08 -9.96
N LYS A 105 23.39 -5.27 -10.24
CA LYS A 105 22.93 -5.55 -11.61
C LYS A 105 22.38 -4.28 -12.25
N ASN A 106 22.98 -3.93 -13.38
CA ASN A 106 22.64 -2.87 -14.34
C ASN A 106 21.60 -1.85 -13.83
N PRO A 107 22.01 -0.59 -13.51
CA PRO A 107 21.13 0.42 -12.93
C PRO A 107 19.85 0.66 -13.75
N LYS A 108 19.88 0.50 -15.08
CA LYS A 108 18.69 0.60 -15.95
C LYS A 108 17.62 -0.44 -15.58
N THR A 109 18.01 -1.67 -15.25
CA THR A 109 17.07 -2.73 -14.86
C THR A 109 16.41 -2.50 -13.51
N GLN A 110 17.12 -1.85 -12.57
CA GLN A 110 16.56 -1.48 -11.28
C GLN A 110 15.54 -0.34 -11.39
N ILE A 111 15.82 0.66 -12.23
CA ILE A 111 14.89 1.76 -12.52
C ILE A 111 13.59 1.20 -13.12
N LEU A 112 13.68 0.32 -14.12
CA LEU A 112 12.51 -0.32 -14.74
C LEU A 112 11.68 -1.13 -13.74
N ARG A 113 12.31 -1.91 -12.85
CA ARG A 113 11.59 -2.67 -11.81
C ARG A 113 10.86 -1.75 -10.84
N ARG A 114 11.50 -0.66 -10.39
CA ARG A 114 10.87 0.33 -9.50
C ARG A 114 9.71 1.04 -10.18
N LYS A 115 9.85 1.42 -11.46
CA LYS A 115 8.77 2.02 -12.25
C LYS A 115 7.58 1.08 -12.39
N ARG A 116 7.81 -0.21 -12.67
CA ARG A 116 6.75 -1.23 -12.73
C ARG A 116 6.02 -1.37 -11.40
N LYS A 117 6.76 -1.39 -10.28
CA LYS A 117 6.18 -1.48 -8.93
C LYS A 117 5.36 -0.22 -8.58
N LEU A 118 5.84 0.96 -8.95
CA LEU A 118 5.12 2.23 -8.77
C LEU A 118 3.83 2.27 -9.59
N HIS A 119 3.87 1.86 -10.87
CA HIS A 119 2.67 1.78 -11.71
C HIS A 119 1.64 0.79 -11.16
N MET A 120 2.10 -0.38 -10.71
CA MET A 120 1.23 -1.36 -10.06
C MET A 120 0.60 -0.81 -8.77
N ASN A 121 1.38 -0.14 -7.92
CA ASN A 121 0.85 0.51 -6.72
C ASN A 121 -0.16 1.60 -7.06
N LYS A 122 0.09 2.41 -8.11
CA LYS A 122 -0.85 3.42 -8.62
C LYS A 122 -2.18 2.76 -8.99
N TRP A 123 -2.14 1.68 -9.78
CA TRP A 123 -3.32 0.93 -10.17
C TRP A 123 -4.08 0.32 -8.97
N ILE A 124 -3.34 -0.25 -8.00
CA ILE A 124 -3.93 -0.79 -6.76
C ILE A 124 -4.66 0.32 -5.99
N PHE A 125 -4.09 1.52 -5.87
CA PHE A 125 -4.73 2.61 -5.13
C PHE A 125 -5.89 3.26 -5.89
N THR A 126 -5.84 3.35 -7.22
CA THR A 126 -6.88 4.00 -8.03
C THR A 126 -8.06 3.10 -8.34
N MET A 127 -7.80 1.83 -8.68
CA MET A 127 -8.83 0.87 -9.09
C MET A 127 -8.98 -0.29 -8.12
N GLY A 128 -7.86 -0.85 -7.64
CA GLY A 128 -7.88 -2.03 -6.77
C GLY A 128 -8.61 -1.78 -5.45
N LEU A 129 -8.32 -0.67 -4.77
CA LEU A 129 -8.90 -0.32 -3.48
C LEU A 129 -10.43 -0.08 -3.53
N PRO A 130 -10.98 0.72 -4.46
CA PRO A 130 -12.44 0.88 -4.55
C PRO A 130 -13.15 -0.42 -4.95
N ILE A 131 -12.58 -1.21 -5.87
CA ILE A 131 -13.13 -2.53 -6.23
C ILE A 131 -13.15 -3.43 -4.99
N TYR A 132 -12.04 -3.52 -4.26
CA TYR A 132 -11.94 -4.28 -3.02
C TYR A 132 -13.01 -3.86 -2.01
N MET A 133 -13.18 -2.55 -1.80
CA MET A 133 -14.19 -2.04 -0.86
C MET A 133 -15.61 -2.41 -1.27
N LEU A 134 -15.94 -2.33 -2.56
CA LEU A 134 -17.27 -2.70 -3.08
C LEU A 134 -17.54 -4.20 -2.95
N VAL A 135 -16.57 -5.05 -3.32
CA VAL A 135 -16.72 -6.51 -3.22
C VAL A 135 -16.81 -6.93 -1.75
N LEU A 136 -16.03 -6.30 -0.87
CA LEU A 136 -16.10 -6.57 0.57
C LEU A 136 -17.45 -6.16 1.16
N LEU A 137 -18.00 -5.00 0.78
CA LEU A 137 -19.33 -4.57 1.19
C LEU A 137 -20.41 -5.56 0.74
N LEU A 138 -20.34 -6.03 -0.51
CA LEU A 138 -21.25 -7.04 -1.04
C LEU A 138 -21.14 -8.36 -0.26
N ALA A 139 -19.92 -8.77 0.10
CA ALA A 139 -19.68 -9.97 0.91
C ALA A 139 -20.34 -9.87 2.30
N PHE A 140 -20.26 -8.71 2.95
CA PHE A 140 -21.00 -8.43 4.19
C PHE A 140 -22.51 -8.52 3.99
N TYR A 141 -23.03 -7.99 2.89
CA TYR A 141 -24.47 -8.04 2.60
C TYR A 141 -24.97 -9.47 2.40
N MET A 142 -24.20 -10.30 1.70
CA MET A 142 -24.49 -11.74 1.56
C MET A 142 -24.44 -12.46 2.90
N TYR A 143 -23.46 -12.12 3.73
CA TYR A 143 -23.33 -12.66 5.09
C TYR A 143 -24.55 -12.32 5.96
N TYR A 144 -24.95 -11.04 6.01
CA TYR A 144 -26.12 -10.60 6.77
C TYR A 144 -27.43 -11.19 6.26
N TYR A 145 -27.57 -11.34 4.94
CA TYR A 145 -28.76 -11.93 4.35
C TYR A 145 -29.00 -13.36 4.86
N GLY A 146 -27.92 -14.15 4.99
CA GLY A 146 -28.00 -15.48 5.56
C GLY A 146 -28.17 -15.47 7.09
N LEU A 147 -27.46 -14.58 7.79
CA LEU A 147 -27.48 -14.51 9.25
C LEU A 147 -28.84 -14.08 9.82
N PHE A 148 -29.54 -13.16 9.15
CA PHE A 148 -30.78 -12.56 9.64
C PHE A 148 -32.05 -13.18 9.04
N GLN A 149 -31.97 -14.39 8.48
CA GLN A 149 -33.17 -15.13 8.09
C GLN A 149 -34.04 -15.39 9.33
N GLY A 150 -35.20 -14.74 9.41
CA GLY A 150 -36.11 -14.82 10.55
C GLY A 150 -35.88 -13.77 11.66
N ALA A 151 -34.94 -12.84 11.50
CA ALA A 151 -34.76 -11.72 12.43
C ALA A 151 -35.76 -10.58 12.16
N SER A 152 -35.99 -9.72 13.15
CA SER A 152 -36.81 -8.51 12.96
C SER A 152 -36.15 -7.52 12.00
N TRP A 153 -36.97 -6.69 11.35
CA TRP A 153 -36.52 -5.70 10.35
C TRP A 153 -35.52 -4.68 10.92
N GLU A 154 -35.57 -4.43 12.23
CA GLU A 154 -34.69 -3.49 12.93
C GLU A 154 -33.22 -3.93 12.85
N TYR A 155 -32.95 -5.23 13.00
CA TYR A 155 -31.60 -5.79 12.87
C TYR A 155 -31.07 -5.65 11.44
N TRP A 156 -31.93 -5.80 10.44
CA TRP A 156 -31.56 -5.54 9.06
C TRP A 156 -31.15 -4.08 8.88
N LEU A 157 -32.00 -3.13 9.28
CA LEU A 157 -31.69 -1.71 9.12
C LEU A 157 -30.38 -1.32 9.84
N LEU A 158 -30.18 -1.81 11.05
CA LEU A 158 -28.97 -1.53 11.83
C LEU A 158 -27.72 -2.13 11.18
N SER A 159 -27.72 -3.42 10.82
CA SER A 159 -26.53 -4.07 10.28
C SER A 159 -26.16 -3.54 8.89
N TYR A 160 -27.13 -3.42 7.97
CA TYR A 160 -26.88 -2.86 6.65
C TYR A 160 -26.52 -1.37 6.73
N GLY A 161 -27.26 -0.58 7.50
CA GLY A 161 -27.03 0.86 7.65
C GLY A 161 -25.68 1.18 8.28
N LEU A 162 -25.35 0.54 9.41
CA LEU A 162 -24.08 0.75 10.11
C LEU A 162 -22.89 0.31 9.26
N THR A 163 -23.00 -0.81 8.57
CA THR A 163 -21.93 -1.30 7.68
C THR A 163 -21.75 -0.37 6.50
N THR A 164 -22.82 0.07 5.85
CA THR A 164 -22.74 1.05 4.75
C THR A 164 -22.06 2.34 5.21
N LEU A 165 -22.50 2.87 6.36
CA LEU A 165 -21.94 4.08 6.93
C LEU A 165 -20.43 3.92 7.23
N TYR A 166 -20.04 2.78 7.80
CA TYR A 166 -18.64 2.45 8.02
C TYR A 166 -17.83 2.47 6.71
N PHE A 167 -18.32 1.83 5.65
CA PHE A 167 -17.64 1.82 4.34
C PHE A 167 -17.54 3.22 3.72
N VAL A 168 -18.59 4.06 3.86
CA VAL A 168 -18.57 5.46 3.41
C VAL A 168 -17.52 6.27 4.16
N VAL A 169 -17.49 6.17 5.48
CA VAL A 169 -16.50 6.86 6.32
C VAL A 169 -15.08 6.39 5.96
N MET A 170 -14.88 5.08 5.81
CA MET A 170 -13.60 4.50 5.40
C MET A 170 -13.17 4.96 4.01
N ALA A 171 -14.08 5.01 3.03
CA ALA A 171 -13.80 5.51 1.69
C ALA A 171 -13.38 6.99 1.72
N TRP A 172 -13.99 7.80 2.58
CA TRP A 172 -13.62 9.20 2.76
C TRP A 172 -12.20 9.36 3.33
N PHE A 173 -11.85 8.62 4.39
CA PHE A 173 -10.49 8.62 4.93
C PHE A 173 -9.47 8.06 3.94
N ALA A 174 -9.83 7.03 3.19
CA ALA A 174 -8.99 6.42 2.17
C ALA A 174 -8.66 7.42 1.05
N LYS A 175 -9.64 8.22 0.59
CA LYS A 175 -9.42 9.24 -0.46
C LYS A 175 -8.26 10.18 -0.14
N THR A 176 -8.21 10.69 1.09
CA THR A 176 -7.15 11.61 1.52
C THR A 176 -5.78 10.93 1.53
N LYS A 177 -5.70 9.70 2.07
CA LYS A 177 -4.45 8.93 2.11
C LYS A 177 -3.98 8.52 0.71
N VAL A 178 -4.90 8.05 -0.13
CA VAL A 178 -4.63 7.67 -1.52
C VAL A 178 -4.10 8.86 -2.30
N LYS A 179 -4.70 10.05 -2.16
CA LYS A 179 -4.20 11.27 -2.82
C LYS A 179 -2.75 11.56 -2.44
N GLN A 180 -2.40 11.50 -1.15
CA GLN A 180 -1.03 11.72 -0.68
C GLN A 180 -0.05 10.64 -1.20
N GLN A 181 -0.49 9.38 -1.29
CA GLN A 181 0.35 8.30 -1.84
C GLN A 181 0.55 8.45 -3.34
N LEU A 182 -0.48 8.86 -4.09
CA LEU A 182 -0.39 9.12 -5.53
C LEU A 182 0.56 10.27 -5.83
N GLN A 183 0.50 11.37 -5.09
CA GLN A 183 1.43 12.49 -5.24
C GLN A 183 2.88 12.04 -5.05
N LYS A 184 3.16 11.24 -4.01
CA LYS A 184 4.50 10.67 -3.79
C LYS A 184 4.95 9.74 -4.92
N ILE A 185 4.02 8.94 -5.46
CA ILE A 185 4.32 8.06 -6.60
C ILE A 185 4.68 8.89 -7.83
N GLU A 186 3.95 9.97 -8.10
CA GLU A 186 4.20 10.87 -9.23
C GLU A 186 5.53 11.63 -9.09
N GLU A 187 5.85 12.12 -7.88
CA GLU A 187 7.14 12.73 -7.59
C GLU A 187 8.31 11.74 -7.81
N LEU A 188 8.16 10.49 -7.35
CA LEU A 188 9.16 9.44 -7.53
C LEU A 188 9.30 9.02 -8.99
N GLU A 189 8.20 8.95 -9.74
CA GLU A 189 8.21 8.63 -11.16
C GLU A 189 8.92 9.72 -11.96
N ALA A 190 8.61 10.99 -11.71
CA ALA A 190 9.29 12.13 -12.33
C ALA A 190 10.79 12.16 -11.99
N TYR A 191 11.15 11.85 -10.74
CA TYR A 191 12.55 11.72 -10.33
C TYR A 191 13.27 10.60 -11.09
N LEU A 192 12.67 9.41 -11.17
CA LEU A 192 13.26 8.26 -11.88
C LEU A 192 13.42 8.53 -13.38
N GLN A 193 12.47 9.24 -14.00
CA GLN A 193 12.55 9.62 -15.41
C GLN A 193 13.73 10.57 -15.68
N LYS A 194 13.94 11.58 -14.82
CA LYS A 194 15.11 12.46 -14.93
C LYS A 194 16.43 11.69 -14.82
N TRP A 195 16.49 10.67 -13.97
CA TRP A 195 17.67 9.80 -13.84
C TRP A 195 17.90 8.94 -15.08
N GLU A 196 16.85 8.46 -15.72
CA GLU A 196 16.94 7.71 -16.97
C GLU A 196 17.49 8.58 -18.12
N GLU A 197 17.09 9.85 -18.19
CA GLU A 197 17.59 10.81 -19.19
C GLU A 197 19.08 11.19 -19.00
N MET A 198 19.64 11.01 -17.80
CA MET A 198 21.05 11.29 -17.48
C MET A 198 22.00 10.12 -17.76
N ILE A 199 21.51 8.90 -18.03
CA ILE A 199 22.31 7.66 -18.19
C ILE A 199 22.24 7.10 -19.62
#